data_AF-A0A7C2WMA9-F1
#
_entry.id   AF-A0A7C2WMA9-F1
#
_cell.length_a   1.000
_cell.length_b   1.000
_cell.length_c   1.000
_cell.angle_alpha   90.00
_cell.angle_beta   90.00
_cell.angle_gamma   90.00
#
_symmetry.space_group_name_H-M   'P 1'
#
loop_
_entity.id
_entity.type
_entity.pdbx_description
1 polymer ?
#
loop_
_entity_poly.entity_id
_entity_poly.type
_entity_poly.pdbx_seq_one_letter_code
_entity_poly.pdbx_strand_id
1 'polypeptide(L)'
;VYKMYSNESPGEKFPPLQLLRKRGDLVEDDLAAGPAVYAIYPEYLTDIEIVWCPSDPELGKHKMDGYATAGHESGLPAGSPLLTWKPRIIGDSYMYLGWAFDKIKKTEQASQFAVMGYLISQSVEIEGDPYIPAQIGAALDGILEDNMDLISALLNGSGEEVYIAQSILDKDAPVGSLWQDQLLGNGSSEMIYRLREGVERFMITDINNPGASAMAQSSLWVMADTMGAAGAMKYFNHLPGGCNVLFMDGHVEFIRYVGVDIDSAGSGEQAEQMMAGCTEPVLPTLAVMIGAFN
;
A
#
# COMPACT_ATOMS: atom_id res chain seq x y z
N VAL A 1 -0.84 16.47 -2.07
CA VAL A 1 -0.10 15.90 -0.92
C VAL A 1 1.32 15.48 -1.28
N TYR A 2 1.52 14.40 -2.06
CA TYR A 2 2.83 13.75 -2.28
C TYR A 2 3.98 14.68 -2.73
N LYS A 3 3.81 15.38 -3.85
CA LYS A 3 4.83 16.31 -4.39
C LYS A 3 5.13 17.49 -3.46
N MET A 4 4.14 17.97 -2.71
CA MET A 4 4.36 19.06 -1.76
C MET A 4 5.22 18.59 -0.59
N TYR A 5 4.91 17.40 -0.06
CA TYR A 5 5.71 16.79 0.99
C TYR A 5 7.15 16.50 0.54
N SER A 6 7.37 15.97 -0.67
CA SER A 6 8.72 15.65 -1.14
C SER A 6 9.62 16.88 -1.27
N ASN A 7 9.07 18.04 -1.61
CA ASN A 7 9.82 19.30 -1.67
C ASN A 7 10.40 19.74 -0.32
N GLU A 8 9.85 19.25 0.80
CA GLU A 8 10.27 19.59 2.15
C GLU A 8 10.94 18.42 2.90
N SER A 9 10.85 17.21 2.33
CA SER A 9 11.35 15.99 2.95
C SER A 9 12.82 15.74 2.61
N PRO A 10 13.68 15.39 3.60
CA PRO A 10 15.05 14.96 3.34
C PRO A 10 15.11 13.80 2.34
N GLY A 11 15.91 13.97 1.27
CA GLY A 11 16.04 12.96 0.21
C GLY A 11 14.82 12.87 -0.71
N GLU A 12 13.96 13.90 -0.70
CA GLU A 12 12.80 14.05 -1.59
C GLU A 12 11.78 12.91 -1.47
N LYS A 13 11.71 12.28 -0.29
CA LYS A 13 10.82 11.14 -0.01
C LYS A 13 9.36 11.56 -0.06
N PHE A 14 8.50 10.66 -0.50
CA PHE A 14 7.05 10.76 -0.29
C PHE A 14 6.72 10.45 1.18
N PRO A 15 5.52 10.82 1.69
CA PRO A 15 5.14 10.53 3.07
C PRO A 15 5.34 9.04 3.43
N PRO A 16 5.77 8.71 4.65
CA PRO A 16 5.83 7.32 5.11
C PRO A 16 4.45 6.63 5.05
N LEU A 17 4.42 5.30 5.15
CA LEU A 17 3.18 4.55 5.32
C LEU A 17 2.54 4.88 6.68
N GLN A 18 1.21 4.95 6.73
CA GLN A 18 0.45 5.12 7.96
C GLN A 18 0.60 3.90 8.86
N LEU A 19 1.14 4.09 10.05
CA LEU A 19 1.46 3.00 10.99
C LEU A 19 0.96 3.21 12.42
N LEU A 20 0.82 4.46 12.86
CA LEU A 20 0.61 4.74 14.27
C LEU A 20 -0.50 5.74 14.50
N ARG A 21 -1.12 5.64 15.67
CA ARG A 21 -2.00 6.66 16.24
C ARG A 21 -1.45 7.14 17.57
N LYS A 22 -1.67 8.42 17.88
CA LYS A 22 -1.26 9.04 19.13
C LYS A 22 -2.47 9.66 19.84
N ARG A 23 -2.65 9.33 21.12
CA ARG A 23 -3.69 9.88 22.00
C ARG A 23 -3.02 10.43 23.28
N GLY A 24 -2.63 11.70 23.25
CA GLY A 24 -1.79 12.26 24.31
C GLY A 24 -0.41 11.58 24.31
N ASP A 25 -0.04 10.94 25.42
CA ASP A 25 1.22 10.18 25.53
C ASP A 25 1.10 8.72 25.06
N LEU A 26 -0.13 8.23 24.84
CA LEU A 26 -0.37 6.88 24.34
C LEU A 26 -0.06 6.82 22.84
N VAL A 27 0.74 5.85 22.44
CA VAL A 27 1.07 5.55 21.04
C VAL A 27 0.74 4.09 20.78
N GLU A 28 -0.04 3.85 19.74
CA GLU A 28 -0.51 2.52 19.37
C GLU A 28 -0.35 2.35 17.85
N ASP A 29 -0.34 1.11 17.39
CA ASP A 29 -0.41 0.81 15.97
C ASP A 29 -1.79 1.23 15.38
N ASP A 30 -1.75 1.70 14.14
CA ASP A 30 -2.91 2.02 13.32
C ASP A 30 -2.50 1.97 11.84
N LEU A 31 -2.03 0.78 11.43
CA LEU A 31 -1.55 0.49 10.08
C LEU A 31 -2.65 0.66 9.04
N ALA A 32 -2.42 1.47 8.00
CA ALA A 32 -3.34 1.57 6.87
C ALA A 32 -2.57 1.74 5.57
N ALA A 33 -3.16 1.31 4.46
CA ALA A 33 -2.61 1.51 3.12
C ALA A 33 -2.78 2.98 2.68
N GLY A 34 -2.16 3.92 3.40
CA GLY A 34 -2.24 5.34 3.12
C GLY A 34 -1.02 6.11 3.65
N PRO A 35 -0.81 7.37 3.23
CA PRO A 35 0.28 8.19 3.75
C PRO A 35 0.09 8.49 5.25
N ALA A 36 1.18 8.49 6.02
CA ALA A 36 1.16 8.75 7.44
C ALA A 36 0.52 10.11 7.76
N VAL A 37 -0.61 10.11 8.47
CA VAL A 37 -1.41 11.31 8.72
C VAL A 37 -0.61 12.38 9.45
N TYR A 38 0.21 11.99 10.43
CA TYR A 38 1.03 12.94 11.20
C TYR A 38 2.20 13.54 10.41
N ALA A 39 2.50 13.03 9.21
CA ALA A 39 3.49 13.61 8.31
C ALA A 39 2.87 14.64 7.33
N ILE A 40 1.54 14.72 7.26
CA ILE A 40 0.82 15.59 6.32
C ILE A 40 0.52 16.93 7.01
N TYR A 41 1.07 18.01 6.46
CA TYR A 41 0.69 19.36 6.88
C TYR A 41 -0.75 19.67 6.45
N PRO A 42 -1.54 20.42 7.24
CA PRO A 42 -2.92 20.78 6.91
C PRO A 42 -3.08 21.45 5.53
N GLU A 43 -2.08 22.19 5.07
CA GLU A 43 -2.06 22.84 3.76
C GLU A 43 -1.99 21.84 2.59
N TYR A 44 -1.53 20.61 2.85
CA TYR A 44 -1.39 19.58 1.83
C TYR A 44 -2.70 18.83 1.58
N LEU A 45 -3.51 18.71 2.64
CA LEU A 45 -4.80 18.03 2.69
C LEU A 45 -5.78 18.95 3.41
N THR A 46 -6.31 19.93 2.68
CA THR A 46 -7.15 20.99 3.24
C THR A 46 -8.56 20.52 3.60
N ASP A 47 -8.98 19.36 3.10
CA ASP A 47 -10.28 18.76 3.35
C ASP A 47 -10.14 17.24 3.51
N ILE A 48 -10.75 16.69 4.56
CA ILE A 48 -10.79 15.24 4.81
C ILE A 48 -11.63 14.53 3.76
N GLU A 49 -12.61 15.19 3.12
CA GLU A 49 -13.47 14.58 2.10
C GLU A 49 -12.68 14.11 0.87
N ILE A 50 -11.46 14.62 0.67
CA ILE A 50 -10.54 14.18 -0.40
C ILE A 50 -10.04 12.74 -0.16
N VAL A 51 -10.05 12.29 1.10
CA VAL A 51 -9.61 10.94 1.48
C VAL A 51 -10.55 9.85 0.97
N TRP A 52 -11.80 10.20 0.69
CA TRP A 52 -12.79 9.22 0.27
C TRP A 52 -13.14 9.33 -1.21
N CYS A 53 -13.27 8.18 -1.85
CA CYS A 53 -13.75 8.11 -3.22
C CYS A 53 -15.28 8.33 -3.23
N PRO A 54 -15.81 9.22 -4.08
CA PRO A 54 -17.25 9.40 -4.20
C PRO A 54 -18.01 8.13 -4.65
N SER A 55 -17.30 7.16 -5.23
CA SER A 55 -17.86 5.88 -5.68
C SER A 55 -17.70 4.76 -4.65
N ASP A 56 -16.97 4.98 -3.56
CA ASP A 56 -16.80 4.00 -2.48
C ASP A 56 -18.17 3.50 -1.97
N PRO A 57 -18.45 2.19 -2.07
CA PRO A 57 -19.70 1.59 -1.57
C PRO A 57 -19.96 1.86 -0.09
N GLU A 58 -18.89 2.01 0.70
CA GLU A 58 -18.93 2.23 2.14
C GLU A 58 -18.80 3.72 2.50
N LEU A 59 -18.80 4.65 1.53
CA LEU A 59 -18.63 6.10 1.75
C LEU A 59 -19.51 6.65 2.88
N GLY A 60 -20.77 6.21 2.95
CA GLY A 60 -21.71 6.65 3.99
C GLY A 60 -21.22 6.27 5.39
N LYS A 61 -20.68 5.07 5.55
CA LYS A 61 -20.09 4.58 6.80
C LYS A 61 -18.79 5.32 7.11
N HIS A 62 -17.90 5.45 6.13
CA HIS A 62 -16.65 6.18 6.27
C HIS A 62 -16.86 7.62 6.75
N LYS A 63 -17.82 8.34 6.18
CA LYS A 63 -18.21 9.68 6.65
C LYS A 63 -18.76 9.67 8.07
N MET A 64 -19.59 8.70 8.44
CA MET A 64 -20.07 8.59 9.83
C MET A 64 -18.92 8.35 10.82
N ASP A 65 -17.93 7.54 10.44
CA ASP A 65 -16.80 7.19 11.29
C ASP A 65 -15.71 8.27 11.34
N GLY A 66 -15.63 9.12 10.31
CA GLY A 66 -14.63 10.17 10.16
C GLY A 66 -14.98 11.53 10.73
N TYR A 67 -16.19 11.73 11.25
CA TYR A 67 -16.58 12.95 11.96
C TYR A 67 -16.99 12.67 13.41
N ALA A 68 -16.62 13.58 14.31
CA ALA A 68 -16.97 13.49 15.72
C ALA A 68 -18.49 13.60 15.90
N THR A 69 -19.07 12.71 16.71
CA THR A 69 -20.45 12.84 17.20
C THR A 69 -20.49 13.67 18.49
N ALA A 70 -21.68 14.06 18.94
CA ALA A 70 -21.84 14.79 20.20
C ALA A 70 -21.33 13.95 21.38
N GLY A 71 -20.37 14.48 22.14
CA GLY A 71 -19.75 13.78 23.27
C GLY A 71 -18.72 12.72 22.86
N HIS A 72 -18.22 12.75 21.63
CA HIS A 72 -17.16 11.85 21.18
C HIS A 72 -15.90 11.92 22.06
N GLU A 73 -15.22 10.79 22.26
CA GLU A 73 -14.08 10.64 23.17
C GLU A 73 -12.87 11.55 22.86
N SER A 74 -12.77 12.02 21.62
CA SER A 74 -11.74 13.00 21.22
C SER A 74 -11.92 14.37 21.88
N GLY A 75 -13.09 14.65 22.46
CA GLY A 75 -13.45 15.95 23.03
C GLY A 75 -13.69 17.04 21.97
N LEU A 76 -13.60 16.72 20.67
CA LEU A 76 -13.85 17.66 19.60
C LEU A 76 -15.36 17.95 19.45
N PRO A 77 -15.74 19.17 19.02
CA PRO A 77 -17.13 19.47 18.68
C PRO A 77 -17.71 18.50 17.65
N ALA A 78 -19.01 18.23 17.73
CA ALA A 78 -19.69 17.41 16.74
C ALA A 78 -19.50 17.98 15.32
N GLY A 79 -19.21 17.12 14.35
CA GLY A 79 -18.86 17.50 12.97
C GLY A 79 -17.39 17.84 12.75
N SER A 80 -16.53 17.78 13.77
CA SER A 80 -15.08 17.94 13.58
C SER A 80 -14.48 16.71 12.90
N PRO A 81 -13.54 16.86 11.95
CA PRO A 81 -12.87 15.74 11.33
C PRO A 81 -12.03 14.96 12.35
N LEU A 82 -12.07 13.64 12.25
CA LEU A 82 -11.36 12.72 13.15
C LEU A 82 -10.06 12.17 12.56
N LEU A 83 -9.58 12.68 11.41
CA LEU A 83 -8.41 12.10 10.73
C LEU A 83 -7.18 11.97 11.65
N THR A 84 -6.88 12.98 12.47
CA THR A 84 -5.75 12.90 13.42
C THR A 84 -6.06 12.05 14.66
N TRP A 85 -7.35 11.78 14.95
CA TRP A 85 -7.77 10.88 16.04
C TRP A 85 -7.86 9.42 15.61
N LYS A 86 -8.21 9.17 14.33
CA LYS A 86 -8.30 7.88 13.66
C LYS A 86 -7.51 7.92 12.34
N PRO A 87 -6.17 7.91 12.39
CA PRO A 87 -5.33 8.01 11.20
C PRO A 87 -5.63 6.99 10.11
N ARG A 88 -6.06 5.76 10.46
CA ARG A 88 -6.41 4.71 9.49
C ARG A 88 -7.43 5.11 8.42
N ILE A 89 -8.30 6.09 8.70
CA ILE A 89 -9.25 6.66 7.73
C ILE A 89 -8.57 7.05 6.42
N ILE A 90 -7.29 7.43 6.46
CA ILE A 90 -6.50 7.82 5.28
C ILE A 90 -6.42 6.73 4.19
N GLY A 91 -6.64 5.46 4.55
CA GLY A 91 -6.61 4.30 3.65
C GLY A 91 -7.98 3.73 3.29
N ASP A 92 -9.09 4.39 3.65
CA ASP A 92 -10.45 3.85 3.46
C ASP A 92 -10.77 3.58 1.98
N SER A 93 -10.53 4.57 1.11
CA SER A 93 -10.86 4.48 -0.32
C SER A 93 -9.66 4.39 -1.24
N TYR A 94 -8.44 4.57 -0.77
CA TYR A 94 -7.27 4.55 -1.63
C TYR A 94 -6.14 3.75 -1.00
N MET A 95 -5.36 3.06 -1.82
CA MET A 95 -4.16 2.36 -1.39
C MET A 95 -2.91 3.16 -1.74
N TYR A 96 -2.04 3.37 -0.76
CA TYR A 96 -0.67 3.85 -0.89
C TYR A 96 0.21 3.01 0.03
N LEU A 97 1.25 2.40 -0.54
CA LEU A 97 2.10 1.47 0.22
C LEU A 97 3.43 2.10 0.67
N GLY A 98 3.88 3.18 0.05
CA GLY A 98 5.13 3.86 0.43
C GLY A 98 6.37 3.47 -0.39
N TRP A 99 6.35 2.34 -1.09
CA TRP A 99 7.43 1.86 -1.95
C TRP A 99 7.07 1.89 -3.43
N ALA A 100 8.10 1.92 -4.25
CA ALA A 100 8.01 1.94 -5.69
C ALA A 100 7.93 0.50 -6.21
N PHE A 101 6.79 0.10 -6.77
CA PHE A 101 6.56 -1.25 -7.26
C PHE A 101 6.42 -1.26 -8.79
N ASP A 102 7.28 -2.01 -9.47
CA ASP A 102 7.39 -2.12 -10.94
C ASP A 102 7.17 -3.55 -11.47
N LYS A 103 6.95 -4.54 -10.60
CA LYS A 103 6.88 -5.97 -10.95
C LYS A 103 5.83 -6.72 -10.13
N ILE A 104 4.61 -6.21 -10.07
CA ILE A 104 3.52 -6.75 -9.26
C ILE A 104 2.63 -7.76 -9.99
N LYS A 105 2.84 -7.95 -11.31
CA LYS A 105 2.28 -9.09 -12.06
C LYS A 105 2.83 -10.43 -11.65
N LYS A 106 4.14 -10.50 -11.35
CA LYS A 106 4.74 -11.71 -10.82
C LYS A 106 4.12 -12.00 -9.46
N THR A 107 3.62 -13.21 -9.29
CA THR A 107 2.76 -13.56 -8.17
C THR A 107 3.15 -14.91 -7.61
N GLU A 108 2.93 -15.10 -6.31
CA GLU A 108 2.96 -16.41 -5.69
C GLU A 108 1.92 -16.51 -4.57
N GLN A 109 1.68 -17.73 -4.12
CA GLN A 109 0.81 -18.00 -2.97
C GLN A 109 1.29 -17.25 -1.72
N ALA A 110 0.36 -16.68 -0.97
CA ALA A 110 0.68 -15.87 0.19
C ALA A 110 1.43 -16.63 1.29
N SER A 111 1.18 -17.94 1.43
CA SER A 111 1.89 -18.82 2.36
C SER A 111 3.41 -18.90 2.10
N GLN A 112 3.86 -18.53 0.90
CA GLN A 112 5.28 -18.48 0.55
C GLN A 112 5.98 -17.23 1.12
N PHE A 113 5.22 -16.28 1.69
CA PHE A 113 5.74 -15.07 2.31
C PHE A 113 5.37 -15.05 3.79
N ALA A 114 6.34 -14.92 4.68
CA ALA A 114 6.14 -15.03 6.11
C ALA A 114 5.16 -13.97 6.65
N VAL A 115 5.33 -12.72 6.24
CA VAL A 115 4.47 -11.61 6.69
C VAL A 115 3.06 -11.76 6.13
N MET A 116 2.92 -12.06 4.83
CA MET A 116 1.61 -12.14 4.19
C MET A 116 0.83 -13.38 4.61
N GLY A 117 1.49 -14.53 4.74
CA GLY A 117 0.87 -15.74 5.30
C GLY A 117 0.33 -15.50 6.71
N TYR A 118 1.06 -14.74 7.54
CA TYR A 118 0.55 -14.31 8.84
C TYR A 118 -0.66 -13.38 8.71
N LEU A 119 -0.59 -12.30 7.93
CA LEU A 119 -1.69 -11.34 7.79
C LEU A 119 -2.98 -11.99 7.27
N ILE A 120 -2.86 -12.88 6.28
CA ILE A 120 -4.01 -13.62 5.74
C ILE A 120 -4.58 -14.59 6.77
N SER A 121 -3.76 -15.24 7.59
CA SER A 121 -4.26 -16.10 8.67
C SER A 121 -5.10 -15.36 9.72
N GLN A 122 -4.93 -14.03 9.83
CA GLN A 122 -5.69 -13.18 10.75
C GLN A 122 -6.90 -12.52 10.07
N SER A 123 -6.94 -12.51 8.73
CA SER A 123 -8.05 -11.90 7.99
C SER A 123 -9.29 -12.79 8.08
N VAL A 124 -10.44 -12.16 8.29
CA VAL A 124 -11.76 -12.81 8.18
C VAL A 124 -12.38 -12.65 6.79
N GLU A 125 -11.74 -11.86 5.92
CA GLU A 125 -12.23 -11.52 4.59
C GLU A 125 -11.60 -12.38 3.48
N ILE A 126 -10.48 -13.04 3.79
CA ILE A 126 -9.71 -13.85 2.86
C ILE A 126 -9.82 -15.32 3.28
N GLU A 127 -10.28 -16.16 2.36
CA GLU A 127 -10.31 -17.62 2.55
C GLU A 127 -9.13 -18.27 1.81
N GLY A 128 -8.52 -19.28 2.42
CA GLY A 128 -7.49 -20.10 1.77
C GLY A 128 -6.11 -19.44 1.67
N ASP A 129 -5.39 -19.76 0.60
CA ASP A 129 -4.02 -19.31 0.33
C ASP A 129 -3.96 -18.63 -1.04
N PRO A 130 -4.37 -17.36 -1.12
CA PRO A 130 -4.52 -16.66 -2.39
C PRO A 130 -3.16 -16.31 -3.01
N TYR A 131 -3.18 -16.07 -4.33
CA TYR A 131 -2.06 -15.47 -5.03
C TYR A 131 -1.96 -13.96 -4.73
N ILE A 132 -0.76 -13.50 -4.38
CA ILE A 132 -0.45 -12.09 -4.11
C ILE A 132 0.71 -11.60 -4.97
N PRO A 133 0.88 -10.29 -5.20
CA PRO A 133 2.07 -9.75 -5.86
C PRO A 133 3.37 -10.13 -5.14
N ALA A 134 4.23 -10.89 -5.81
CA ALA A 134 5.45 -11.44 -5.21
C ALA A 134 6.43 -10.35 -4.78
N GLN A 135 6.52 -9.24 -5.55
CA GLN A 135 7.36 -8.11 -5.19
C GLN A 135 6.96 -7.47 -3.84
N ILE A 136 5.66 -7.41 -3.53
CA ILE A 136 5.18 -6.86 -2.26
C ILE A 136 5.50 -7.84 -1.11
N GLY A 137 5.19 -9.12 -1.29
CA GLY A 137 5.52 -10.14 -0.28
C GLY A 137 7.01 -10.20 0.02
N ALA A 138 7.86 -10.20 -1.02
CA ALA A 138 9.32 -10.23 -0.86
C ALA A 138 9.88 -8.96 -0.21
N ALA A 139 9.26 -7.79 -0.42
CA ALA A 139 9.64 -6.56 0.29
C ALA A 139 9.38 -6.69 1.80
N LEU A 140 8.19 -7.18 2.17
CA LEU A 140 7.80 -7.32 3.57
C LEU A 140 8.68 -8.34 4.30
N ASP A 141 8.97 -9.48 3.65
CA ASP A 141 9.84 -10.50 4.20
C ASP A 141 11.30 -10.02 4.33
N GLY A 142 11.83 -9.28 3.35
CA GLY A 142 13.18 -8.72 3.46
C GLY A 142 13.29 -7.67 4.59
N ILE A 143 12.28 -6.82 4.75
CA ILE A 143 12.23 -5.90 5.90
C ILE A 143 12.23 -6.68 7.22
N LEU A 144 11.47 -7.78 7.28
CA LEU A 144 11.42 -8.64 8.46
C LEU A 144 12.76 -9.30 8.77
N GLU A 145 13.41 -9.90 7.78
CA GLU A 145 14.70 -10.60 7.94
C GLU A 145 15.76 -9.67 8.54
N ASP A 146 15.84 -8.43 8.06
CA ASP A 146 16.77 -7.42 8.56
C ASP A 146 16.36 -6.83 9.92
N ASN A 147 15.11 -7.04 10.36
CA ASN A 147 14.54 -6.42 11.53
C ASN A 147 13.61 -7.39 12.27
N MET A 148 14.14 -8.51 12.79
CA MET A 148 13.33 -9.55 13.46
C MET A 148 12.44 -9.01 14.61
N ASP A 149 12.82 -7.89 15.24
CA ASP A 149 12.04 -7.23 16.29
C ASP A 149 10.75 -6.55 15.75
N LEU A 150 10.67 -6.30 14.44
CA LEU A 150 9.55 -5.62 13.77
C LEU A 150 8.23 -6.36 13.94
N ILE A 151 8.22 -7.70 13.87
CA ILE A 151 6.99 -8.49 14.11
C ILE A 151 6.47 -8.22 15.53
N SER A 152 7.32 -8.18 16.54
CA SER A 152 6.87 -7.91 17.91
C SER A 152 6.27 -6.50 18.02
N ALA A 153 6.87 -5.52 17.35
CA ALA A 153 6.41 -4.14 17.35
C ALA A 153 5.10 -3.93 16.57
N LEU A 154 4.92 -4.61 15.43
CA LEU A 154 3.71 -4.54 14.62
C LEU A 154 2.53 -5.29 15.25
N LEU A 155 2.80 -6.38 15.99
CA LEU A 155 1.76 -7.24 16.53
C LEU A 155 1.36 -6.92 17.97
N ASN A 156 2.30 -6.39 18.77
CA ASN A 156 2.10 -6.17 20.21
C ASN A 156 2.69 -4.85 20.70
N GLY A 157 3.20 -4.00 19.80
CA GLY A 157 3.90 -2.78 20.18
C GLY A 157 2.97 -1.70 20.69
N SER A 158 3.41 -0.96 21.70
CA SER A 158 2.79 0.30 22.13
C SER A 158 3.90 1.23 22.58
N GLY A 159 3.78 2.54 22.39
CA GLY A 159 4.86 3.43 22.76
C GLY A 159 6.06 3.37 21.81
N GLU A 160 7.22 2.99 22.32
CA GLU A 160 8.51 3.10 21.62
C GLU A 160 8.63 2.11 20.45
N GLU A 161 8.12 0.90 20.62
CA GLU A 161 8.15 -0.16 19.61
C GLU A 161 7.46 0.29 18.31
N VAL A 162 6.36 1.02 18.41
CA VAL A 162 5.61 1.53 17.25
C VAL A 162 6.42 2.57 16.47
N TYR A 163 7.17 3.44 17.17
CA TYR A 163 8.09 4.37 16.50
C TYR A 163 9.26 3.66 15.83
N ILE A 164 9.78 2.60 16.46
CA ILE A 164 10.83 1.76 15.86
C ILE A 164 10.30 1.14 14.56
N ALA A 165 9.11 0.53 14.59
CA ALA A 165 8.47 -0.03 13.41
C ALA A 165 8.28 1.01 12.29
N GLN A 166 7.82 2.22 12.62
CA GLN A 166 7.67 3.30 11.66
C GLN A 166 9.01 3.68 11.02
N SER A 167 10.08 3.75 11.81
CA SER A 167 11.42 4.11 11.31
C SER A 167 12.01 3.04 10.39
N ILE A 168 11.65 1.77 10.61
CA ILE A 168 12.07 0.63 9.77
C ILE A 168 11.31 0.65 8.45
N LEU A 169 9.99 0.83 8.51
CA LEU A 169 9.13 0.89 7.33
C LEU A 169 9.29 2.20 6.53
N ASP A 170 10.03 3.19 7.03
CA ASP A 170 10.46 4.37 6.27
C ASP A 170 11.80 4.21 5.52
N LYS A 171 12.23 2.97 5.26
CA LYS A 171 13.48 2.64 4.56
C LYS A 171 13.21 1.86 3.27
N ASP A 172 14.22 1.86 2.39
CA ASP A 172 14.25 0.94 1.25
C ASP A 172 14.19 -0.50 1.78
N ALA A 173 13.43 -1.35 1.09
CA ALA A 173 13.19 -2.73 1.48
C ALA A 173 14.14 -3.64 0.71
N PRO A 174 14.96 -4.48 1.38
CA PRO A 174 15.66 -5.54 0.67
C PRO A 174 14.65 -6.57 0.18
N VAL A 175 15.01 -7.31 -0.87
CA VAL A 175 14.26 -8.49 -1.30
C VAL A 175 14.60 -9.63 -0.35
N GLY A 176 13.58 -10.25 0.25
CA GLY A 176 13.73 -11.39 1.16
C GLY A 176 14.61 -12.50 0.56
N SER A 177 15.44 -13.10 1.40
CA SER A 177 16.52 -14.01 1.00
C SER A 177 16.07 -15.16 0.10
N LEU A 178 14.88 -15.71 0.32
CA LEU A 178 14.27 -16.78 -0.49
C LEU A 178 13.93 -16.34 -1.92
N TRP A 179 13.88 -15.03 -2.18
CA TRP A 179 13.41 -14.43 -3.43
C TRP A 179 14.50 -13.65 -4.18
N GLN A 180 15.74 -13.61 -3.69
CA GLN A 180 16.82 -12.82 -4.31
C GLN A 180 17.11 -13.26 -5.75
N ASP A 181 17.05 -14.56 -6.03
CA ASP A 181 17.25 -15.12 -7.38
C ASP A 181 16.08 -14.84 -8.34
N GLN A 182 14.98 -14.26 -7.84
CA GLN A 182 13.76 -14.01 -8.61
C GLN A 182 13.71 -12.61 -9.24
N LEU A 183 14.77 -11.81 -9.07
CA LEU A 183 14.95 -10.46 -9.63
C LEU A 183 13.78 -9.52 -9.29
N LEU A 184 13.25 -9.60 -8.07
CA LEU A 184 12.07 -8.85 -7.64
C LEU A 184 12.38 -7.40 -7.24
N GLY A 185 13.63 -6.99 -7.02
CA GLY A 185 13.93 -5.59 -6.76
C GLY A 185 13.71 -4.70 -7.98
N ASN A 186 13.61 -3.40 -7.73
CA ASN A 186 13.46 -2.40 -8.78
C ASN A 186 14.65 -2.47 -9.73
N GLY A 187 14.39 -2.42 -11.05
CA GLY A 187 15.44 -2.56 -12.05
C GLY A 187 16.16 -3.92 -12.00
N SER A 188 15.52 -4.94 -11.40
CA SER A 188 16.11 -6.27 -11.15
C SER A 188 17.26 -6.29 -10.16
N SER A 189 17.32 -5.30 -9.27
CA SER A 189 18.23 -5.28 -8.13
C SER A 189 17.73 -6.16 -6.98
N GLU A 190 18.44 -6.13 -5.86
CA GLU A 190 18.06 -6.76 -4.59
C GLU A 190 17.28 -5.80 -3.66
N MET A 191 16.92 -4.60 -4.15
CA MET A 191 16.27 -3.56 -3.35
C MET A 191 14.96 -3.08 -3.99
N ILE A 192 13.99 -2.77 -3.14
CA ILE A 192 12.73 -2.13 -3.46
C ILE A 192 12.74 -0.76 -2.77
N TYR A 193 12.78 0.31 -3.55
CA TYR A 193 13.04 1.65 -3.05
C TYR A 193 11.77 2.31 -2.48
N ARG A 194 11.91 3.04 -1.37
CA ARG A 194 10.91 4.00 -0.89
C ARG A 194 10.64 5.04 -1.97
N LEU A 195 9.36 5.34 -2.17
CA LEU A 195 8.92 6.41 -3.07
C LEU A 195 9.57 7.73 -2.68
N ARG A 196 10.22 8.34 -3.67
CA ARG A 196 10.89 9.65 -3.60
C ARG A 196 10.99 10.21 -5.01
N GLU A 197 11.16 11.53 -5.15
CA GLU A 197 11.41 12.11 -6.47
C GLU A 197 12.63 11.47 -7.16
N GLY A 198 12.49 11.21 -8.45
CA GLY A 198 13.53 10.57 -9.25
C GLY A 198 13.76 9.08 -8.95
N VAL A 199 12.90 8.37 -8.20
CA VAL A 199 13.09 6.93 -7.93
C VAL A 199 12.96 6.06 -9.18
N GLU A 200 12.21 6.51 -10.18
CA GLU A 200 12.01 5.82 -11.47
C GLU A 200 13.32 5.57 -12.23
N ARG A 201 14.37 6.36 -11.91
CA ARG A 201 15.72 6.18 -12.47
C ARG A 201 16.38 4.87 -12.10
N PHE A 202 15.92 4.22 -11.03
CA PHE A 202 16.46 2.94 -10.57
C PHE A 202 15.76 1.74 -11.22
N MET A 203 14.75 1.96 -12.08
CA MET A 203 14.01 0.91 -12.77
C MET A 203 14.54 0.64 -14.19
N ILE A 204 15.84 0.81 -14.39
CA ILE A 204 16.50 0.49 -15.65
C ILE A 204 16.70 -1.03 -15.69
N THR A 205 15.97 -1.72 -16.58
CA THR A 205 15.97 -3.18 -16.66
C THR A 205 17.07 -3.75 -17.58
N ASP A 206 17.67 -2.93 -18.45
CA ASP A 206 18.75 -3.34 -19.36
C ASP A 206 20.03 -2.51 -19.17
N ILE A 207 20.89 -2.97 -18.26
CA ILE A 207 22.20 -2.36 -17.99
C ILE A 207 23.19 -2.53 -19.14
N ASN A 208 22.94 -3.48 -20.06
CA ASN A 208 23.83 -3.75 -21.19
C ASN A 208 23.51 -2.84 -22.39
N ASN A 209 22.44 -2.06 -22.31
CA ASN A 209 22.08 -1.06 -23.30
C ASN A 209 22.32 0.36 -22.74
N PRO A 210 23.42 1.04 -23.15
CA PRO A 210 23.74 2.39 -22.68
C PRO A 210 22.68 3.45 -23.03
N GLY A 211 21.74 3.13 -23.92
CA GLY A 211 20.60 3.97 -24.29
C GLY A 211 19.28 3.55 -23.65
N ALA A 212 19.26 2.51 -22.79
CA ALA A 212 18.07 2.17 -22.02
C ALA A 212 17.73 3.33 -21.08
N SER A 213 16.56 3.92 -21.29
CA SER A 213 16.07 5.00 -20.44
C SER A 213 15.55 4.45 -19.13
N ALA A 214 15.63 5.28 -18.09
CA ALA A 214 14.84 5.11 -16.88
C ALA A 214 13.35 4.91 -17.21
N MET A 215 12.63 4.24 -16.31
CA MET A 215 11.19 4.17 -16.40
C MET A 215 10.61 5.59 -16.35
N ALA A 216 9.54 5.85 -17.12
CA ALA A 216 8.91 7.16 -17.09
C ALA A 216 8.15 7.36 -15.77
N GLN A 217 8.13 8.58 -15.23
CA GLN A 217 7.27 8.89 -14.08
C GLN A 217 5.79 8.64 -14.37
N SER A 218 5.38 8.77 -15.64
CA SER A 218 4.04 8.47 -16.13
C SER A 218 3.70 6.97 -16.16
N SER A 219 4.61 6.08 -15.78
CA SER A 219 4.33 4.64 -15.68
C SER A 219 4.57 4.07 -14.28
N LEU A 220 5.08 4.87 -13.34
CA LEU A 220 5.21 4.46 -11.93
C LEU A 220 3.96 4.89 -11.17
N TRP A 221 3.16 3.92 -10.73
CA TRP A 221 2.02 4.21 -9.87
C TRP A 221 2.48 4.56 -8.46
N VAL A 222 1.71 5.42 -7.80
CA VAL A 222 1.96 5.91 -6.43
C VAL A 222 0.82 5.51 -5.52
N MET A 223 -0.40 5.70 -5.99
CA MET A 223 -1.64 5.44 -5.26
C MET A 223 -2.70 4.96 -6.24
N ALA A 224 -3.63 4.15 -5.78
CA ALA A 224 -4.76 3.69 -6.58
C ALA A 224 -6.02 3.63 -5.72
N ASP A 225 -7.19 3.61 -6.35
CA ASP A 225 -8.43 3.24 -5.65
C ASP A 225 -8.24 1.89 -4.93
N THR A 226 -8.89 1.75 -3.78
CA THR A 226 -9.11 0.42 -3.21
C THR A 226 -9.89 -0.45 -4.20
N MET A 227 -9.46 -1.69 -4.29
CA MET A 227 -10.05 -2.72 -5.14
C MET A 227 -10.22 -3.98 -4.34
N GLY A 228 -11.23 -4.76 -4.69
CA GLY A 228 -11.62 -5.95 -3.95
C GLY A 228 -11.91 -7.09 -4.90
N ALA A 229 -11.54 -8.30 -4.50
CA ALA A 229 -11.97 -9.54 -5.13
C ALA A 229 -12.44 -10.52 -4.05
N ALA A 230 -13.29 -11.49 -4.42
CA ALA A 230 -13.85 -12.47 -3.49
C ALA A 230 -14.51 -11.82 -2.24
N GLY A 231 -14.06 -12.15 -1.02
CA GLY A 231 -14.61 -11.58 0.22
C GLY A 231 -14.34 -10.07 0.37
N ALA A 232 -13.29 -9.56 -0.28
CA ALA A 232 -12.90 -8.15 -0.22
C ALA A 232 -13.71 -7.23 -1.15
N MET A 233 -14.72 -7.74 -1.87
CA MET A 233 -15.48 -6.98 -2.89
C MET A 233 -16.10 -5.67 -2.38
N LYS A 234 -16.42 -5.57 -1.08
CA LYS A 234 -16.94 -4.34 -0.46
C LYS A 234 -15.96 -3.17 -0.52
N TYR A 235 -14.65 -3.44 -0.63
CA TYR A 235 -13.59 -2.44 -0.73
C TYR A 235 -13.35 -1.97 -2.17
N PHE A 236 -14.17 -2.39 -3.13
CA PHE A 236 -13.99 -2.01 -4.52
C PHE A 236 -14.80 -0.74 -4.85
N ASN A 237 -14.12 0.40 -4.95
CA ASN A 237 -14.76 1.69 -5.18
C ASN A 237 -15.55 1.78 -6.48
N HIS A 238 -15.03 1.24 -7.59
CA HIS A 238 -15.65 1.37 -8.90
C HIS A 238 -16.14 0.00 -9.39
N LEU A 239 -17.15 -0.55 -8.72
CA LEU A 239 -17.75 -1.83 -9.09
C LEU A 239 -18.63 -1.75 -10.35
N PRO A 240 -18.46 -2.67 -11.32
CA PRO A 240 -17.22 -3.32 -11.77
C PRO A 240 -16.72 -2.60 -13.03
N GLY A 241 -15.80 -1.66 -12.84
CA GLY A 241 -15.32 -0.77 -13.90
C GLY A 241 -13.81 -0.72 -14.03
N GLY A 242 -13.07 -0.62 -12.92
CA GLY A 242 -11.64 -0.31 -12.93
C GLY A 242 -11.22 0.50 -11.73
N CYS A 243 -10.04 1.08 -11.74
CA CYS A 243 -9.53 1.93 -10.66
C CYS A 243 -8.89 3.18 -11.25
N ASN A 244 -9.09 4.31 -10.60
CA ASN A 244 -8.22 5.47 -10.82
C ASN A 244 -6.86 5.17 -10.18
N VAL A 245 -5.81 5.44 -10.93
CA VAL A 245 -4.43 5.25 -10.52
C VAL A 245 -3.69 6.56 -10.68
N LEU A 246 -3.11 7.04 -9.58
CA LEU A 246 -2.23 8.20 -9.55
C LEU A 246 -0.81 7.76 -9.86
N PHE A 247 -0.19 8.42 -10.84
CA PHE A 247 1.19 8.17 -11.24
C PHE A 247 2.15 9.23 -10.70
N MET A 248 3.44 8.92 -10.78
CA MET A 248 4.49 9.72 -10.17
C MET A 248 4.64 11.11 -10.80
N ASP A 249 4.27 11.32 -12.06
CA ASP A 249 4.23 12.64 -12.68
C ASP A 249 3.01 13.49 -12.25
N GLY A 250 2.10 12.90 -11.47
CA GLY A 250 0.89 13.52 -10.95
C GLY A 250 -0.36 13.35 -11.81
N HIS A 251 -0.28 12.66 -12.96
CA HIS A 251 -1.48 12.36 -13.73
C HIS A 251 -2.27 11.20 -13.09
N VAL A 252 -3.56 11.12 -13.42
CA VAL A 252 -4.44 10.04 -13.02
C VAL A 252 -4.98 9.36 -14.27
N GLU A 253 -4.93 8.04 -14.30
CA GLU A 253 -5.52 7.22 -15.36
C GLU A 253 -6.56 6.26 -14.78
N PHE A 254 -7.68 6.08 -15.48
CA PHE A 254 -8.63 5.03 -15.15
C PHE A 254 -8.23 3.73 -15.86
N ILE A 255 -7.82 2.74 -15.09
CA ILE A 255 -7.42 1.43 -15.60
C ILE A 255 -8.54 0.43 -15.36
N ARG A 256 -8.99 -0.23 -16.44
CA ARG A 256 -10.06 -1.22 -16.38
C ARG A 256 -9.63 -2.47 -15.60
N TYR A 257 -10.47 -2.89 -14.66
CA TYR A 257 -10.29 -4.16 -13.96
C TYR A 257 -10.71 -5.33 -14.86
N VAL A 258 -9.83 -6.32 -14.98
CA VAL A 258 -10.09 -7.54 -15.74
C VAL A 258 -10.16 -8.70 -14.74
N GLY A 259 -11.37 -9.20 -14.52
CA GLY A 259 -11.60 -10.33 -13.62
C GLY A 259 -11.04 -11.61 -14.23
N VAL A 260 -10.17 -12.28 -13.47
CA VAL A 260 -9.55 -13.56 -13.82
C VAL A 260 -9.67 -14.48 -12.61
N ASP A 261 -10.04 -15.75 -12.86
CA ASP A 261 -10.12 -16.79 -11.84
C ASP A 261 -8.71 -17.32 -11.50
N ILE A 262 -7.91 -16.46 -10.87
CA ILE A 262 -6.51 -16.75 -10.51
C ILE A 262 -6.38 -17.92 -9.53
N ASP A 263 -7.41 -18.20 -8.73
CA ASP A 263 -7.40 -19.28 -7.75
C ASP A 263 -7.43 -20.68 -8.40
N SER A 264 -7.83 -20.75 -9.68
CA SER A 264 -7.75 -21.98 -10.48
C SER A 264 -6.34 -22.31 -11.00
N ALA A 265 -5.39 -21.39 -10.85
CA ALA A 265 -4.00 -21.61 -11.28
C ALA A 265 -3.28 -22.60 -10.36
N GLY A 266 -2.53 -23.52 -10.95
CA GLY A 266 -1.71 -24.51 -10.23
C GLY A 266 -0.31 -24.02 -9.83
N SER A 267 0.09 -22.82 -10.27
CA SER A 267 1.36 -22.18 -9.88
C SER A 267 1.29 -20.65 -10.07
N GLY A 268 2.19 -19.92 -9.41
CA GLY A 268 2.33 -18.47 -9.61
C GLY A 268 2.61 -18.07 -11.06
N GLU A 269 3.40 -18.87 -11.79
CA GLU A 269 3.67 -18.67 -13.23
C GLU A 269 2.40 -18.80 -14.07
N GLN A 270 1.54 -19.78 -13.77
CA GLN A 270 0.26 -19.93 -14.46
C GLN A 270 -0.68 -18.76 -14.11
N ALA A 271 -0.72 -18.33 -12.86
CA ALA A 271 -1.53 -17.18 -12.43
C ALA A 271 -1.09 -15.89 -13.13
N GLU A 272 0.22 -15.64 -13.23
CA GLU A 272 0.79 -14.51 -13.97
C GLU A 272 0.38 -14.54 -15.45
N GLN A 273 0.46 -15.71 -16.11
CA GLN A 273 0.02 -15.88 -17.50
C GLN A 273 -1.48 -15.61 -17.68
N MET A 274 -2.31 -16.05 -16.74
CA MET A 274 -3.75 -15.80 -16.77
C MET A 274 -4.06 -14.30 -16.65
N MET A 275 -3.20 -13.54 -15.97
CA MET A 275 -3.28 -12.07 -15.86
C MET A 275 -2.61 -11.30 -17.00
N ALA A 276 -2.22 -11.95 -18.11
CA ALA A 276 -1.56 -11.28 -19.23
C ALA A 276 -2.36 -10.08 -19.80
N GLY A 277 -3.69 -10.15 -19.75
CA GLY A 277 -4.60 -9.07 -20.17
C GLY A 277 -4.85 -7.98 -19.13
N CYS A 278 -4.34 -8.11 -17.91
CA CYS A 278 -4.48 -7.12 -16.84
C CYS A 278 -3.37 -6.05 -16.96
N THR A 279 -3.61 -4.87 -16.37
CA THR A 279 -2.67 -3.74 -16.40
C THR A 279 -2.31 -3.36 -14.97
N GLU A 280 -1.02 -3.23 -14.67
CA GLU A 280 -0.54 -2.84 -13.34
C GLU A 280 -0.91 -1.38 -13.02
N PRO A 281 -1.25 -1.04 -11.76
CA PRO A 281 -1.38 -1.92 -10.59
C PRO A 281 -2.73 -2.65 -10.45
N VAL A 282 -3.66 -2.46 -11.38
CA VAL A 282 -5.02 -3.01 -11.30
C VAL A 282 -5.04 -4.51 -11.65
N LEU A 283 -4.73 -5.34 -10.66
CA LEU A 283 -4.58 -6.78 -10.77
C LEU A 283 -5.51 -7.53 -9.82
N PRO A 284 -6.05 -8.71 -10.23
CA PRO A 284 -6.81 -9.59 -9.34
C PRO A 284 -6.05 -9.96 -8.05
N THR A 285 -4.74 -10.22 -8.14
CA THR A 285 -3.90 -10.57 -6.97
C THR A 285 -3.78 -9.43 -5.97
N LEU A 286 -3.67 -8.18 -6.45
CA LEU A 286 -3.67 -7.00 -5.58
C LEU A 286 -5.05 -6.77 -4.94
N ALA A 287 -6.13 -7.04 -5.69
CA ALA A 287 -7.50 -6.91 -5.20
C ALA A 287 -7.87 -7.91 -4.09
N VAL A 288 -7.23 -9.09 -4.05
CA VAL A 288 -7.35 -9.99 -2.89
C VAL A 288 -6.49 -9.48 -1.74
N MET A 289 -5.26 -9.06 -2.02
CA MET A 289 -4.29 -8.64 -1.00
C MET A 289 -4.77 -7.46 -0.14
N ILE A 290 -5.54 -6.52 -0.69
CA ILE A 290 -6.05 -5.34 0.06
C ILE A 290 -6.95 -5.75 1.24
N GLY A 291 -7.66 -6.87 1.14
CA GLY A 291 -8.43 -7.41 2.26
C GLY A 291 -7.58 -7.86 3.46
N ALA A 292 -6.26 -7.96 3.31
CA ALA A 292 -5.33 -8.23 4.40
C ALA A 292 -4.92 -6.96 5.18
N PHE A 293 -5.17 -5.77 4.61
CA PHE A 293 -4.78 -4.48 5.19
C PHE A 293 -5.98 -3.68 5.77
N ASN A 294 -7.22 -4.15 5.57
CA ASN A 294 -8.47 -3.50 5.98
C ASN A 294 -9.40 -4.42 6.76
#